data_AF-A0A7V0UGC1-F1
#
_entry.id   AF-A0A7V0UGC1-F1
#
_cell.length_a   1.000
_cell.length_b   1.000
_cell.length_c   1.000
_cell.angle_alpha   90.00
_cell.angle_beta   90.00
_cell.angle_gamma   90.00
#
_symmetry.space_group_name_H-M   'P 1'
#
loop_
_entity.id
_entity.type
_entity.pdbx_description
1 polymer ?
#
loop_
_entity_poly.entity_id
_entity_poly.type
_entity_poly.pdbx_seq_one_letter_code
_entity_poly.pdbx_strand_id
1 'polypeptide(L)'
;MPKRNKQNEAQDPDQLIEEITVDAYGDDEQLWAFRQVIEDEVDLPADGLIIDEPVTVIKIDYDGNTRRGLTATCRRRDGAKHVVSAADITFPRNSTAGRYLAAYRKWLGLKPYPPAAVGSARKPQKVSPAEVNLKSTVDLVPLSVKQRAARCRLLGTDRIVTFRAPRLWEMIPGEVITVQPRKQWSYGGNPYLSGDIVERRLDIPALGLEPLRLEDAGSWNPEEQYWGEEGEPLEEWAKPIMARGPRPAFEMQQVLPGWDSDDPFSDPISQSNDLRDASRHQDALKILMDLCESDLRCLDAHAHLGNIAFERSAEDAIRHYAVGVDIGELSLGDGFDGVLEWLCIDNRPFLRCLHGYGLCLWRLRRTKEAKQVFNRMLWLNPSDNQGARFLLHDIDSGRSWEESRNE
;
A
#
# COMPACT_ATOMS: atom_id res chain seq x y z
N MET A 1 13.72 47.09 -9.48
CA MET A 1 13.62 47.10 -8.01
C MET A 1 13.58 45.67 -7.53
N PRO A 2 14.45 45.24 -6.59
CA PRO A 2 14.49 43.86 -6.15
C PRO A 2 13.28 43.56 -5.25
N LYS A 3 12.55 42.48 -5.55
CA LYS A 3 11.50 41.94 -4.68
C LYS A 3 12.15 41.47 -3.38
N ARG A 4 11.71 42.06 -2.26
CA ARG A 4 12.19 41.75 -0.91
C ARG A 4 11.98 40.28 -0.57
N ASN A 5 13.06 39.65 -0.13
CA ASN A 5 13.09 38.43 0.66
C ASN A 5 12.31 38.68 1.97
N LYS A 6 11.13 38.09 2.16
CA LYS A 6 10.52 37.95 3.49
C LYS A 6 10.92 36.58 4.05
N GLN A 7 12.05 36.56 4.75
CA GLN A 7 12.42 35.46 5.64
C GLN A 7 11.52 35.51 6.87
N ASN A 8 10.88 34.38 7.21
CA ASN A 8 10.54 33.90 8.55
C ASN A 8 10.53 34.92 9.71
N GLU A 9 9.47 35.71 9.81
CA GLU A 9 8.94 36.17 11.10
C GLU A 9 7.63 35.43 11.34
N ALA A 10 7.47 34.79 12.51
CA ALA A 10 6.20 34.17 12.89
C ALA A 10 5.17 35.29 13.05
N GLN A 11 4.26 35.46 12.09
CA GLN A 11 3.13 36.38 12.22
C GLN A 11 2.35 36.06 13.51
N ASP A 12 1.96 37.11 14.23
CA ASP A 12 1.14 37.02 15.43
C ASP A 12 -0.23 36.40 15.09
N PRO A 13 -0.69 35.36 15.80
CA PRO A 13 -2.02 34.81 15.62
C PRO A 13 -3.16 35.83 15.62
N ASP A 14 -3.05 36.94 16.37
CA ASP A 14 -4.07 38.01 16.34
C ASP A 14 -4.17 38.68 14.98
N GLN A 15 -3.03 39.00 14.38
CA GLN A 15 -2.98 39.61 13.06
C GLN A 15 -3.53 38.67 11.99
N LEU A 16 -3.22 37.36 12.09
CA LEU A 16 -3.77 36.36 11.18
C LEU A 16 -5.28 36.22 11.33
N ILE A 17 -5.82 36.28 12.55
CA ILE A 17 -7.28 36.27 12.74
C ILE A 17 -7.91 37.49 12.07
N GLU A 18 -7.41 38.69 12.35
CA GLU A 18 -7.93 39.93 11.75
C GLU A 18 -7.91 39.89 10.21
N GLU A 19 -6.83 39.36 9.62
CA GLU A 19 -6.69 39.19 8.17
C GLU A 19 -7.68 38.16 7.59
N ILE A 20 -7.81 37.00 8.25
CA ILE A 20 -8.71 35.92 7.79
C ILE A 20 -10.18 36.32 7.94
N THR A 21 -10.54 37.04 9.01
CA THR A 21 -11.95 37.36 9.31
C THR A 21 -12.39 38.73 8.80
N VAL A 22 -11.56 39.45 8.02
CA VAL A 22 -11.77 40.85 7.64
C VAL A 22 -13.13 41.12 6.98
N ASP A 23 -13.61 40.20 6.15
CA ASP A 23 -14.88 40.29 5.40
C ASP A 23 -15.87 39.17 5.77
N ALA A 24 -15.67 38.50 6.91
CA ALA A 24 -16.48 37.37 7.34
C ALA A 24 -17.36 37.74 8.56
N TYR A 25 -18.67 37.77 8.36
CA TYR A 25 -19.66 38.18 9.35
C TYR A 25 -20.32 36.98 10.03
N GLY A 26 -20.01 36.80 11.31
CA GLY A 26 -20.54 35.70 12.13
C GLY A 26 -19.77 34.39 11.97
N ASP A 27 -20.04 33.46 12.88
CA ASP A 27 -19.21 32.27 13.08
C ASP A 27 -19.13 31.37 11.84
N ASP A 28 -20.21 31.26 11.06
CA ASP A 28 -20.27 30.40 9.87
C ASP A 28 -19.38 30.92 8.74
N GLU A 29 -19.47 32.21 8.40
CA GLU A 29 -18.62 32.84 7.39
C GLU A 29 -17.14 32.86 7.83
N GLN A 30 -16.89 33.06 9.12
CA GLN A 30 -15.52 33.03 9.66
C GLN A 30 -14.90 31.63 9.59
N LEU A 31 -15.68 30.58 9.87
CA LEU A 31 -15.23 29.19 9.70
C LEU A 31 -14.92 28.85 8.24
N TRP A 32 -15.75 29.32 7.30
CA TRP A 32 -15.45 29.21 5.87
C TRP A 32 -14.16 29.93 5.47
N ALA A 33 -13.93 31.14 5.98
CA ALA A 33 -12.70 31.89 5.73
C ALA A 33 -11.45 31.16 6.24
N PHE A 34 -11.50 30.60 7.46
CA PHE A 34 -10.41 29.76 7.98
C PHE A 34 -10.19 28.51 7.13
N ARG A 35 -11.26 27.81 6.74
CA ARG A 35 -11.17 26.62 5.88
C ARG A 35 -10.51 26.94 4.55
N GLN A 36 -10.89 28.05 3.91
CA GLN A 36 -10.36 28.46 2.62
C GLN A 36 -8.88 28.83 2.69
N VAL A 37 -8.48 29.68 3.65
CA VAL A 37 -7.06 30.07 3.80
C VAL A 37 -6.18 28.86 4.14
N ILE A 38 -6.69 27.91 4.93
CA ILE A 38 -5.96 26.67 5.21
C ILE A 38 -5.82 25.81 3.94
N GLU A 39 -6.86 25.71 3.11
CA GLU A 39 -6.78 24.98 1.83
C GLU A 39 -5.77 25.63 0.86
N ASP A 40 -5.73 26.96 0.81
CA ASP A 40 -4.85 27.70 -0.11
C ASP A 40 -3.37 27.69 0.32
N GLU A 41 -3.11 27.74 1.62
CA GLU A 41 -1.76 28.00 2.16
C GLU A 41 -1.09 26.79 2.83
N VAL A 42 -1.86 25.76 3.18
CA VAL A 42 -1.32 24.56 3.85
C VAL A 42 -1.20 23.41 2.88
N ASP A 43 0.03 23.03 2.60
CA ASP A 43 0.34 21.81 1.85
C ASP A 43 -0.10 20.57 2.65
N LEU A 44 -1.24 19.99 2.27
CA LEU A 44 -1.71 18.68 2.75
C LEU A 44 -1.48 17.61 1.67
N PRO A 45 -1.15 16.35 2.05
CA PRO A 45 -1.12 15.83 3.42
C PRO A 45 0.10 16.30 4.23
N ALA A 46 -0.09 16.52 5.54
CA ALA A 46 0.95 16.98 6.46
C ALA A 46 1.01 16.16 7.76
N ASP A 47 2.21 16.00 8.32
CA ASP A 47 2.41 15.33 9.60
C ASP A 47 1.95 16.20 10.78
N GLY A 48 1.07 15.64 11.60
CA GLY A 48 0.54 16.26 12.82
C GLY A 48 0.48 15.29 13.99
N LEU A 49 0.05 15.80 15.14
CA LEU A 49 -0.19 15.02 16.36
C LEU A 49 -1.63 15.22 16.84
N ILE A 50 -2.27 14.16 17.31
CA ILE A 50 -3.52 14.20 18.08
C ILE A 50 -3.22 13.57 19.44
N ILE A 51 -3.30 14.35 20.53
CA ILE A 51 -2.99 13.87 21.89
C ILE A 51 -1.65 13.08 21.92
N ASP A 52 -0.59 13.69 21.37
CA ASP A 52 0.75 13.11 21.23
C ASP A 52 0.87 11.86 20.33
N GLU A 53 -0.21 11.42 19.68
CA GLU A 53 -0.19 10.37 18.67
C GLU A 53 0.06 10.94 17.26
N PRO A 54 1.04 10.42 16.52
CA PRO A 54 1.36 10.89 15.17
C PRO A 54 0.32 10.45 14.15
N VAL A 55 -0.15 11.41 13.36
CA VAL A 55 -1.11 11.20 12.28
C VAL A 55 -0.68 11.97 11.03
N THR A 56 -1.13 11.49 9.87
CA THR A 56 -1.08 12.26 8.63
C THR A 56 -2.42 12.96 8.46
N VAL A 57 -2.42 14.29 8.52
CA VAL A 57 -3.60 15.11 8.26
C VAL A 57 -3.77 15.20 6.75
N ILE A 58 -4.89 14.69 6.25
CA ILE A 58 -5.18 14.58 4.81
C ILE A 58 -5.97 15.80 4.33
N LYS A 59 -6.95 16.23 5.13
CA LYS A 59 -7.86 17.33 4.80
C LYS A 59 -8.25 18.06 6.07
N ILE A 60 -8.39 19.38 5.99
CA ILE A 60 -9.11 20.19 6.98
C ILE A 60 -10.31 20.79 6.26
N ASP A 61 -11.49 20.67 6.85
CA ASP A 61 -12.74 21.05 6.19
C ASP A 61 -13.78 21.60 7.16
N TYR A 62 -14.80 22.24 6.62
CA TYR A 62 -15.95 22.74 7.35
C TYR A 62 -17.24 22.19 6.73
N ASP A 63 -18.08 21.54 7.54
CA ASP A 63 -19.30 20.86 7.09
C ASP A 63 -20.57 21.71 7.23
N GLY A 64 -20.42 23.01 7.52
CA GLY A 64 -21.53 23.94 7.78
C GLY A 64 -22.12 23.84 9.19
N ASN A 65 -21.52 23.06 10.09
CA ASN A 65 -21.97 22.98 11.49
C ASN A 65 -21.10 23.84 12.42
N THR A 66 -21.57 25.05 12.72
CA THR A 66 -20.84 26.01 13.58
C THR A 66 -20.47 25.48 14.95
N ARG A 67 -21.24 24.54 15.52
CA ARG A 67 -20.93 23.92 16.83
C ARG A 67 -19.76 22.94 16.75
N ARG A 68 -19.57 22.30 15.60
CA ARG A 68 -18.48 21.34 15.37
C ARG A 68 -17.19 22.06 14.97
N GLY A 69 -17.32 23.19 14.27
CA GLY A 69 -16.20 23.95 13.74
C GLY A 69 -15.47 23.19 12.63
N LEU A 70 -14.20 23.53 12.41
CA LEU A 70 -13.36 22.84 11.44
C LEU A 70 -13.08 21.41 11.92
N THR A 71 -13.20 20.49 10.98
CA THR A 71 -12.86 19.08 11.14
C THR A 71 -11.61 18.77 10.35
N ALA A 72 -10.93 17.70 10.73
CA ALA A 72 -9.75 17.24 10.04
C ALA A 72 -9.80 15.73 9.85
N THR A 73 -9.68 15.32 8.60
CA THR A 73 -9.54 13.92 8.21
C THR A 73 -8.09 13.53 8.39
N CYS A 74 -7.83 12.66 9.35
CA CYS A 74 -6.51 12.19 9.72
C CYS A 74 -6.40 10.71 9.42
N ARG A 75 -5.23 10.28 8.96
CA ARG A 75 -4.86 8.88 8.83
C ARG A 75 -3.85 8.53 9.92
N ARG A 76 -4.21 7.60 10.79
CA ARG A 76 -3.29 7.02 11.77
C ARG A 76 -2.29 6.09 11.07
N ARG A 77 -1.24 5.67 11.78
CA ARG A 77 -0.19 4.80 11.22
C ARG A 77 -0.71 3.44 10.76
N ASP A 78 -1.80 2.97 11.35
CA ASP A 78 -2.53 1.74 10.97
C ASP A 78 -3.35 1.92 9.68
N GLY A 79 -3.33 3.11 9.06
CA GLY A 79 -4.08 3.42 7.84
C GLY A 79 -5.53 3.83 8.08
N ALA A 80 -6.03 3.73 9.32
CA ALA A 80 -7.40 4.09 9.66
C ALA A 80 -7.61 5.60 9.49
N LYS A 81 -8.66 5.96 8.74
CA LYS A 81 -9.10 7.35 8.58
C LYS A 81 -10.07 7.69 9.70
N HIS A 82 -9.81 8.80 10.38
CA HIS A 82 -10.68 9.34 11.41
C HIS A 82 -10.89 10.82 11.18
N VAL A 83 -12.11 11.29 11.46
CA VAL A 83 -12.44 12.70 11.46
C VAL A 83 -12.40 13.18 12.91
N VAL A 84 -11.55 14.16 13.19
CA VAL A 84 -11.41 14.79 14.51
C VAL A 84 -11.66 16.29 14.40
N SER A 85 -11.79 16.98 15.53
CA SER A 85 -11.76 18.45 15.51
C SER A 85 -10.39 18.90 15.02
N ALA A 86 -10.35 19.85 14.07
CA ALA A 86 -9.08 20.43 13.64
C ALA A 86 -8.36 21.11 14.80
N ALA A 87 -9.10 21.63 15.80
CA ALA A 87 -8.52 22.22 16.99
C ALA A 87 -7.66 21.21 17.78
N ASP A 88 -7.95 19.92 17.75
CA ASP A 88 -7.19 18.90 18.51
C ASP A 88 -5.86 18.49 17.87
N ILE A 89 -5.60 19.00 16.65
CA ILE A 89 -4.36 18.72 15.93
C ILE A 89 -3.26 19.68 16.38
N THR A 90 -2.05 19.14 16.51
CA THR A 90 -0.84 19.93 16.74
C THR A 90 0.14 19.71 15.58
N PHE A 91 0.45 20.80 14.88
CA PHE A 91 1.53 20.84 13.89
C PHE A 91 2.82 21.43 14.50
N PRO A 92 4.00 21.21 13.88
CA PRO A 92 5.23 21.91 14.27
C PRO A 92 5.02 23.43 14.29
N ARG A 93 5.43 24.11 15.37
CA ARG A 93 5.17 25.56 15.56
C ARG A 93 5.73 26.46 14.45
N ASN A 94 6.75 25.99 13.75
CA ASN A 94 7.40 26.71 12.65
C ASN A 94 6.84 26.35 11.27
N SER A 95 5.81 25.49 11.17
CA SER A 95 5.17 25.18 9.89
C SER A 95 4.06 26.18 9.55
N THR A 96 3.69 26.26 8.28
CA THR A 96 2.53 27.06 7.82
C THR A 96 1.23 26.55 8.44
N ALA A 97 1.03 25.23 8.46
CA ALA A 97 -0.11 24.58 9.13
C ALA A 97 -0.21 24.96 10.61
N GLY A 98 0.92 24.97 11.33
CA GLY A 98 0.96 25.33 12.75
C GLY A 98 0.60 26.78 13.03
N ARG A 99 0.90 27.70 12.09
CA ARG A 99 0.54 29.12 12.20
C ARG A 99 -0.97 29.33 12.04
N TYR A 100 -1.56 28.81 10.96
CA TYR A 100 -2.99 28.96 10.70
C TYR A 100 -3.86 28.23 11.73
N LEU A 101 -3.43 27.05 12.19
CA LEU A 101 -4.16 26.33 13.22
C LEU A 101 -4.04 27.00 14.61
N ALA A 102 -2.94 27.70 14.89
CA ALA A 102 -2.82 28.50 16.10
C ALA A 102 -3.76 29.72 16.09
N ALA A 103 -3.91 30.37 14.93
CA ALA A 103 -4.91 31.43 14.73
C ALA A 103 -6.33 30.89 14.93
N TYR A 104 -6.66 29.76 14.29
CA TYR A 104 -7.97 29.10 14.44
C TYR A 104 -8.29 28.72 15.89
N ARG A 105 -7.33 28.10 16.59
CA ARG A 105 -7.48 27.75 18.02
C ARG A 105 -7.69 28.99 18.88
N LYS A 106 -6.98 30.08 18.60
CA LYS A 106 -7.14 31.34 19.34
C LYS A 106 -8.52 31.96 19.09
N TRP A 107 -9.00 31.90 17.85
CA TRP A 107 -10.34 32.35 17.47
C TRP A 107 -11.44 31.58 18.22
N LEU A 108 -11.27 30.26 18.43
CA LEU A 108 -12.13 29.44 19.31
C LEU A 108 -12.01 29.76 20.81
N GLY A 109 -11.20 30.73 21.22
CA GLY A 109 -10.91 31.04 22.62
C GLY A 109 -9.98 30.04 23.32
N LEU A 110 -9.32 29.16 22.57
CA LEU A 110 -8.34 28.21 23.09
C LEU A 110 -6.93 28.82 23.10
N LYS A 111 -6.02 28.21 23.86
CA LYS A 111 -4.60 28.56 23.77
C LYS A 111 -4.09 28.29 22.35
N PRO A 112 -3.46 29.26 21.66
CA PRO A 112 -3.03 29.12 20.27
C PRO A 112 -2.14 27.88 20.07
N TYR A 113 -1.24 27.64 21.03
CA TYR A 113 -0.42 26.44 21.08
C TYR A 113 -0.74 25.66 22.36
N PRO A 114 -1.13 24.38 22.28
CA PRO A 114 -1.32 23.55 23.46
C PRO A 114 0.01 23.38 24.22
N PRO A 115 -0.02 23.23 25.57
CA PRO A 115 1.18 22.94 26.35
C PRO A 115 1.70 21.54 25.95
N ALA A 116 2.99 21.44 25.64
CA ALA A 116 3.64 20.15 25.43
C ALA A 116 3.46 19.31 26.71
N ALA A 117 2.96 18.08 26.59
CA ALA A 117 2.87 17.17 27.72
C ALA A 117 4.24 17.05 28.39
N VAL A 118 4.30 17.29 29.70
CA VAL A 118 5.49 17.10 30.51
C VAL A 118 5.72 15.60 30.65
N GLY A 119 6.39 15.02 29.66
CA GLY A 119 6.73 13.62 29.57
C GLY A 119 7.85 13.46 28.57
N SER A 120 9.09 13.68 29.02
CA SER A 120 10.30 13.62 28.21
C SER A 120 10.27 14.59 27.01
N ALA A 121 10.78 15.80 27.23
CA ALA A 121 11.37 16.61 26.17
C ALA A 121 12.58 15.85 25.56
N ARG A 122 12.30 14.80 24.78
CA ARG A 122 13.09 14.58 23.59
C ARG A 122 12.74 15.79 22.74
N LYS A 123 13.74 16.63 22.45
CA LYS A 123 13.77 17.41 21.22
C LYS A 123 13.11 16.56 20.11
N PRO A 124 12.55 17.12 19.03
CA PRO A 124 12.71 16.39 17.79
C PRO A 124 14.23 16.21 17.67
N GLN A 125 14.72 15.04 18.10
CA GLN A 125 15.77 14.42 17.38
C GLN A 125 15.21 14.54 15.96
N LYS A 126 15.81 15.43 15.15
CA LYS A 126 16.31 14.99 13.84
C LYS A 126 16.63 13.55 14.12
N VAL A 127 15.78 12.61 13.69
CA VAL A 127 15.99 11.18 13.96
C VAL A 127 17.46 11.07 13.68
N SER A 128 18.28 10.89 14.73
CA SER A 128 19.68 10.64 14.45
C SER A 128 19.52 9.42 13.56
N PRO A 129 20.02 9.44 12.31
CA PRO A 129 19.96 8.22 11.51
C PRO A 129 20.30 7.14 12.50
N ALA A 130 19.41 6.12 12.67
CA ALA A 130 19.83 4.95 13.45
C ALA A 130 21.21 4.71 12.90
N GLU A 131 22.27 4.88 13.69
CA GLU A 131 23.60 4.79 13.13
C GLU A 131 23.64 3.34 12.72
N VAL A 132 23.39 3.14 11.43
CA VAL A 132 23.31 1.83 10.84
C VAL A 132 24.72 1.37 11.04
N ASN A 133 24.90 0.36 11.90
CA ASN A 133 26.22 -0.05 12.29
C ASN A 133 26.95 -0.47 11.03
N LEU A 134 27.85 0.38 10.54
CA LEU A 134 28.53 0.14 9.27
C LEU A 134 29.47 -1.07 9.35
N LYS A 135 29.70 -1.61 10.56
CA LYS A 135 30.54 -2.78 10.80
C LYS A 135 29.77 -4.11 10.73
N SER A 136 28.45 -4.09 10.66
CA SER A 136 27.62 -5.30 10.53
C SER A 136 26.71 -5.20 9.31
N THR A 137 26.24 -6.35 8.84
CA THR A 137 25.19 -6.40 7.83
C THR A 137 23.87 -5.88 8.41
N VAL A 138 23.00 -5.40 7.52
CA VAL A 138 21.71 -4.80 7.85
C VAL A 138 20.67 -5.31 6.88
N ASP A 139 19.54 -5.75 7.41
CA ASP A 139 18.41 -6.17 6.61
C ASP A 139 17.49 -5.00 6.28
N LEU A 140 17.16 -4.88 5.00
CA LEU A 140 16.24 -3.89 4.47
C LEU A 140 15.11 -4.59 3.72
N VAL A 141 13.93 -3.99 3.77
CA VAL A 141 12.75 -4.38 3.00
C VAL A 141 12.54 -3.30 1.93
N PRO A 142 12.74 -3.58 0.64
CA PRO A 142 12.42 -2.62 -0.40
C PRO A 142 10.91 -2.37 -0.42
N LEU A 143 10.53 -1.10 -0.54
CA LEU A 143 9.14 -0.64 -0.60
C LEU A 143 8.81 -0.09 -1.99
N SER A 144 9.72 0.70 -2.55
CA SER A 144 9.72 1.10 -3.95
C SER A 144 11.13 1.11 -4.50
N VAL A 145 11.28 0.82 -5.80
CA VAL A 145 12.55 0.85 -6.51
C VAL A 145 12.45 1.84 -7.66
N LYS A 146 13.25 2.90 -7.59
CA LYS A 146 13.37 3.94 -8.63
C LYS A 146 14.72 3.79 -9.32
N GLN A 147 14.92 4.50 -10.44
CA GLN A 147 16.10 4.35 -11.30
C GLN A 147 17.46 4.47 -10.58
N ARG A 148 17.55 5.31 -9.54
CA ARG A 148 18.82 5.63 -8.84
C ARG A 148 18.79 5.40 -7.34
N ALA A 149 17.65 4.98 -6.79
CA ALA A 149 17.47 4.76 -5.37
C ALA A 149 16.25 3.87 -5.13
N ALA A 150 16.30 3.09 -4.06
CA ALA A 150 15.14 2.40 -3.51
C ALA A 150 14.72 3.06 -2.20
N ARG A 151 13.42 3.11 -1.92
CA ARG A 151 12.90 3.40 -0.59
C ARG A 151 12.80 2.08 0.13
N CYS A 152 13.44 1.97 1.27
CA CYS A 152 13.50 0.72 2.03
C CYS A 152 13.16 0.96 3.48
N ARG A 153 12.50 0.00 4.11
CA ARG A 153 12.31 -0.06 5.55
C ARG A 153 13.41 -0.90 6.19
N LEU A 154 13.97 -0.46 7.30
CA LEU A 154 14.87 -1.29 8.12
C LEU A 154 14.06 -2.42 8.77
N LEU A 155 14.45 -3.67 8.53
CA LEU A 155 13.72 -4.84 9.05
C LEU A 155 13.57 -4.77 10.58
N GLY A 156 12.39 -5.15 11.08
CA GLY A 156 12.05 -5.06 12.50
C GLY A 156 11.78 -3.64 13.02
N THR A 157 11.72 -2.63 12.14
CA THR A 157 11.42 -1.24 12.50
C THR A 157 10.51 -0.58 11.45
N ASP A 158 9.99 0.61 11.76
CA ASP A 158 9.28 1.48 10.80
C ASP A 158 10.20 2.52 10.14
N ARG A 159 11.52 2.42 10.34
CA ARG A 159 12.46 3.44 9.85
C ARG A 159 12.68 3.28 8.35
N ILE A 160 12.32 4.31 7.59
CA ILE A 160 12.57 4.37 6.16
C ILE A 160 13.94 4.98 5.88
N VAL A 161 14.69 4.37 4.96
CA VAL A 161 15.95 4.86 4.41
C VAL A 161 15.88 4.89 2.89
N THR A 162 16.58 5.85 2.30
CA THR A 162 16.80 5.86 0.86
C THR A 162 18.08 5.08 0.55
N PHE A 163 17.93 3.89 0.00
CA PHE A 163 19.04 3.00 -0.31
C PHE A 163 19.59 3.25 -1.72
N ARG A 164 20.91 3.26 -1.86
CA ARG A 164 21.62 3.35 -3.14
C ARG A 164 22.63 2.23 -3.28
N ALA A 165 22.52 1.48 -4.37
CA ALA A 165 23.47 0.45 -4.75
C ALA A 165 23.61 0.41 -6.28
N PRO A 166 24.64 -0.25 -6.81
CA PRO A 166 24.60 -0.77 -8.17
C PRO A 166 23.42 -1.75 -8.33
N ARG A 167 22.88 -1.89 -9.54
CA ARG A 167 21.88 -2.92 -9.89
C ARG A 167 20.59 -2.90 -9.05
N LEU A 168 20.13 -1.72 -8.61
CA LEU A 168 18.88 -1.55 -7.86
C LEU A 168 17.67 -2.16 -8.58
N TRP A 169 17.67 -2.20 -9.91
CA TRP A 169 16.59 -2.76 -10.72
C TRP A 169 16.35 -4.26 -10.51
N GLU A 170 17.26 -4.96 -9.84
CA GLU A 170 17.04 -6.36 -9.43
C GLU A 170 16.24 -6.49 -8.14
N MET A 171 16.10 -5.41 -7.38
CA MET A 171 15.34 -5.43 -6.15
C MET A 171 13.84 -5.36 -6.45
N ILE A 172 13.03 -6.01 -5.63
CA ILE A 172 11.58 -5.93 -5.72
C ILE A 172 10.96 -5.51 -4.38
N PRO A 173 9.81 -4.82 -4.39
CA PRO A 173 9.09 -4.55 -3.15
C PRO A 173 8.71 -5.83 -2.39
N GLY A 174 8.88 -5.83 -1.07
CA GLY A 174 8.46 -6.91 -0.18
C GLY A 174 9.43 -8.09 -0.03
N GLU A 175 10.55 -8.14 -0.75
CA GLU A 175 11.65 -9.07 -0.40
C GLU A 175 12.47 -8.54 0.80
N VAL A 176 13.31 -9.39 1.38
CA VAL A 176 14.33 -8.96 2.35
C VAL A 176 15.69 -9.00 1.69
N ILE A 177 16.41 -7.87 1.75
CA ILE A 177 17.79 -7.76 1.28
C ILE A 177 18.73 -7.58 2.46
N THR A 178 19.81 -8.35 2.49
CA THR A 178 20.89 -8.15 3.44
C THR A 178 21.98 -7.32 2.79
N VAL A 179 22.30 -6.20 3.40
CA VAL A 179 23.23 -5.21 2.88
C VAL A 179 24.46 -5.14 3.77
N GLN A 180 25.64 -5.15 3.17
CA GLN A 180 26.88 -4.69 3.81
C GLN A 180 27.00 -3.17 3.62
N PRO A 181 26.78 -2.35 4.67
CA PRO A 181 26.80 -0.91 4.52
C PRO A 181 28.20 -0.39 4.17
N ARG A 182 28.28 0.59 3.27
CA ARG A 182 29.50 1.34 2.94
C ARG A 182 29.48 2.76 3.48
N LYS A 183 28.33 3.44 3.33
CA LYS A 183 28.17 4.84 3.72
C LYS A 183 26.74 5.10 4.16
N GLN A 184 26.59 5.85 5.25
CA GLN A 184 25.35 6.47 5.67
C GLN A 184 25.49 7.99 5.64
N TRP A 185 24.44 8.69 5.25
CA TRP A 185 24.39 10.16 5.31
C TRP A 185 22.94 10.64 5.42
N SER A 186 22.76 11.94 5.65
CA SER A 186 21.45 12.56 5.60
C SER A 186 21.45 13.65 4.52
N TYR A 187 20.38 13.73 3.73
CA TYR A 187 20.20 14.78 2.73
C TYR A 187 18.75 15.28 2.76
N GLY A 188 18.56 16.59 2.92
CA GLY A 188 17.23 17.18 3.09
C GLY A 188 16.44 16.57 4.26
N GLY A 189 17.13 16.16 5.34
CA GLY A 189 16.50 15.48 6.48
C GLY A 189 16.23 13.98 6.29
N ASN A 190 16.30 13.47 5.06
CA ASN A 190 16.09 12.05 4.76
C ASN A 190 17.37 11.23 5.03
N PRO A 191 17.28 10.08 5.72
CA PRO A 191 18.41 9.18 5.89
C PRO A 191 18.68 8.41 4.59
N TYR A 192 19.96 8.31 4.24
CA TYR A 192 20.46 7.56 3.10
C TYR A 192 21.44 6.50 3.55
N LEU A 193 21.42 5.38 2.83
CA LEU A 193 22.33 4.27 3.01
C LEU A 193 22.83 3.83 1.64
N SER A 194 24.11 3.51 1.54
CA SER A 194 24.65 2.80 0.38
C SER A 194 25.48 1.62 0.85
N GLY A 195 25.50 0.56 0.06
CA GLY A 195 26.18 -0.67 0.40
C GLY A 195 26.07 -1.69 -0.72
N ASP A 196 26.64 -2.87 -0.47
CA ASP A 196 26.51 -4.03 -1.36
C ASP A 196 25.40 -4.95 -0.86
N ILE A 197 24.56 -5.41 -1.77
CA ILE A 197 23.57 -6.44 -1.49
C ILE A 197 24.31 -7.78 -1.50
N VAL A 198 24.37 -8.46 -0.36
CA VAL A 198 25.08 -9.74 -0.21
C VAL A 198 24.14 -10.93 -0.25
N GLU A 199 22.88 -10.75 0.15
CA GLU A 199 21.85 -11.78 0.16
C GLU A 199 20.48 -11.17 -0.16
N ARG A 200 19.62 -11.98 -0.76
CA ARG A 200 18.21 -11.70 -1.02
C ARG A 200 17.41 -12.92 -0.63
N ARG A 201 16.33 -12.72 0.09
CA ARG A 201 15.44 -13.80 0.52
C ARG A 201 14.00 -13.32 0.60
N LEU A 202 13.07 -14.26 0.49
CA LEU A 202 11.67 -14.02 0.81
C LEU A 202 11.43 -14.47 2.24
N ASP A 203 10.96 -13.54 3.09
CA ASP A 203 10.73 -13.77 4.51
C ASP A 203 9.56 -12.89 4.96
N ILE A 204 8.37 -13.21 4.43
CA ILE A 204 7.15 -12.44 4.68
C ILE A 204 6.79 -12.38 6.17
N PRO A 205 6.94 -13.44 6.99
CA PRO A 205 6.71 -13.35 8.43
C PRO A 205 7.60 -12.30 9.11
N ALA A 206 8.87 -12.17 8.73
CA ALA A 206 9.77 -11.18 9.31
C ALA A 206 9.40 -9.72 8.98
N LEU A 207 8.57 -9.50 7.96
CA LEU A 207 8.10 -8.16 7.62
C LEU A 207 7.17 -7.59 8.70
N GLY A 208 6.51 -8.44 9.50
CA GLY A 208 5.56 -8.01 10.53
C GLY A 208 4.32 -7.32 9.95
N LEU A 209 3.84 -7.77 8.80
CA LEU A 209 2.61 -7.26 8.18
C LEU A 209 1.40 -7.80 8.92
N GLU A 210 0.37 -6.96 9.09
CA GLU A 210 -0.94 -7.43 9.53
C GLU A 210 -1.61 -8.22 8.39
N PRO A 211 -2.07 -9.48 8.63
CA PRO A 211 -2.81 -10.24 7.64
C PRO A 211 -4.03 -9.48 7.11
N LEU A 212 -4.44 -9.76 5.87
CA LEU A 212 -5.68 -9.23 5.32
C LEU A 212 -6.84 -9.84 6.10
N ARG A 213 -7.87 -9.04 6.39
CA ARG A 213 -9.11 -9.61 6.95
C ARG A 213 -9.78 -10.51 5.91
N LEU A 214 -10.41 -11.57 6.38
CA LEU A 214 -11.32 -12.40 5.59
C LEU A 214 -12.73 -12.10 6.05
N GLU A 215 -13.50 -11.45 5.18
CA GLU A 215 -14.92 -11.20 5.41
C GLU A 215 -15.72 -12.45 5.02
N ASP A 216 -16.68 -12.83 5.85
CA ASP A 216 -17.55 -13.99 5.60
C ASP A 216 -18.48 -13.70 4.41
N ALA A 217 -18.35 -14.50 3.35
CA ALA A 217 -19.19 -14.41 2.15
C ALA A 217 -20.29 -15.49 2.12
N GLY A 218 -20.50 -16.20 3.24
CA GLY A 218 -21.53 -17.22 3.39
C GLY A 218 -21.04 -18.62 3.07
N SER A 219 -21.97 -19.50 2.68
CA SER A 219 -21.65 -20.87 2.31
C SER A 219 -21.62 -21.02 0.80
N TRP A 220 -20.51 -21.52 0.26
CA TRP A 220 -20.43 -21.95 -1.12
C TRP A 220 -20.85 -23.42 -1.24
N ASN A 221 -21.75 -23.72 -2.17
CA ASN A 221 -22.24 -25.07 -2.43
C ASN A 221 -21.87 -25.48 -3.87
N PRO A 222 -21.09 -26.58 -4.06
CA PRO A 222 -20.77 -27.05 -5.40
C PRO A 222 -22.01 -27.46 -6.21
N GLU A 223 -23.09 -27.94 -5.58
CA GLU A 223 -24.31 -28.36 -6.31
C GLU A 223 -25.07 -27.19 -6.96
N GLU A 224 -24.82 -25.95 -6.52
CA GLU A 224 -25.44 -24.73 -7.04
C GLU A 224 -24.63 -24.07 -8.16
N GLN A 225 -23.47 -24.63 -8.50
CA GLN A 225 -22.58 -24.07 -9.52
C GLN A 225 -22.80 -24.72 -10.88
N TYR A 226 -22.38 -24.02 -11.93
CA TYR A 226 -22.37 -24.55 -13.29
C TYR A 226 -21.15 -25.45 -13.53
N TRP A 227 -21.40 -26.70 -13.93
CA TRP A 227 -20.36 -27.72 -14.20
C TRP A 227 -20.41 -28.30 -15.63
N GLY A 228 -21.19 -27.69 -16.52
CA GLY A 228 -21.49 -28.22 -17.85
C GLY A 228 -23.00 -28.33 -18.08
N GLU A 229 -23.38 -28.88 -19.23
CA GLU A 229 -24.80 -29.04 -19.58
C GLU A 229 -25.45 -30.20 -18.81
N GLU A 230 -26.78 -30.14 -18.64
CA GLU A 230 -27.52 -31.17 -17.92
C GLU A 230 -27.35 -32.55 -18.59
N GLY A 231 -26.91 -33.54 -17.81
CA GLY A 231 -26.66 -34.91 -18.29
C GLY A 231 -25.23 -35.18 -18.75
N GLU A 232 -24.36 -34.16 -18.81
CA GLU A 232 -22.93 -34.36 -19.05
C GLU A 232 -22.24 -34.90 -17.79
N PRO A 233 -21.30 -35.86 -17.94
CA PRO A 233 -20.56 -36.38 -16.79
C PRO A 233 -19.60 -35.30 -16.24
N LEU A 234 -19.53 -35.20 -14.91
CA LEU A 234 -18.52 -34.36 -14.24
C LEU A 234 -17.11 -34.79 -14.66
N GLU A 235 -16.31 -33.81 -15.05
CA GLU A 235 -14.89 -34.00 -15.33
C GLU A 235 -14.12 -34.49 -14.09
N GLU A 236 -13.05 -35.28 -14.28
CA GLU A 236 -12.30 -35.90 -13.17
C GLU A 236 -11.75 -34.88 -12.16
N TRP A 237 -11.36 -33.69 -12.61
CA TRP A 237 -10.84 -32.64 -11.73
C TRP A 237 -11.92 -32.07 -10.79
N ALA A 238 -13.18 -32.06 -11.23
CA ALA A 238 -14.31 -31.48 -10.50
C ALA A 238 -14.90 -32.44 -9.46
N LYS A 239 -14.83 -33.76 -9.70
CA LYS A 239 -15.34 -34.80 -8.79
C LYS A 239 -14.89 -34.64 -7.33
N PRO A 240 -13.60 -34.42 -6.99
CA PRO A 240 -13.20 -34.26 -5.59
C PRO A 240 -13.76 -32.98 -4.96
N ILE A 241 -13.95 -31.91 -5.75
CA ILE A 241 -14.56 -30.67 -5.27
C ILE A 241 -16.06 -30.89 -4.98
N MET A 242 -16.77 -31.54 -5.90
CA MET A 242 -18.17 -31.92 -5.70
C MET A 242 -18.33 -32.82 -4.46
N ALA A 243 -17.47 -33.83 -4.30
CA ALA A 243 -17.50 -34.75 -3.16
C ALA A 243 -17.20 -34.08 -1.81
N ARG A 244 -16.43 -32.97 -1.80
CA ARG A 244 -16.18 -32.19 -0.57
C ARG A 244 -17.46 -31.50 -0.07
N GLY A 245 -18.40 -31.19 -0.96
CA GLY A 245 -19.67 -30.55 -0.62
C GLY A 245 -19.53 -29.09 -0.16
N PRO A 246 -20.56 -28.53 0.50
CA PRO A 246 -20.58 -27.15 0.94
C PRO A 246 -19.45 -26.76 1.91
N ARG A 247 -18.96 -25.52 1.79
CA ARG A 247 -17.89 -24.96 2.65
C ARG A 247 -17.96 -23.43 2.70
N PRO A 248 -17.36 -22.80 3.72
CA PRO A 248 -17.37 -21.34 3.84
C PRO A 248 -16.70 -20.64 2.66
N ALA A 249 -17.30 -19.55 2.22
CA ALA A 249 -16.75 -18.62 1.26
C ALA A 249 -16.25 -17.37 1.98
N PHE A 250 -15.17 -16.78 1.47
CA PHE A 250 -14.61 -15.56 2.04
C PHE A 250 -14.27 -14.56 0.94
N GLU A 251 -14.33 -13.28 1.30
CA GLU A 251 -13.77 -12.18 0.54
C GLU A 251 -12.60 -11.56 1.31
N MET A 252 -11.43 -11.47 0.68
CA MET A 252 -10.26 -10.81 1.26
C MET A 252 -10.49 -9.30 1.37
N GLN A 253 -9.93 -8.68 2.40
CA GLN A 253 -9.91 -7.23 2.53
C GLN A 253 -9.31 -6.55 1.30
N GLN A 254 -10.02 -5.56 0.77
CA GLN A 254 -9.45 -4.66 -0.23
C GLN A 254 -8.32 -3.80 0.34
N VAL A 255 -7.15 -3.85 -0.29
CA VAL A 255 -6.02 -2.95 -0.02
C VAL A 255 -5.59 -2.27 -1.31
N LEU A 256 -6.11 -1.07 -1.52
CA LEU A 256 -5.84 -0.25 -2.72
C LEU A 256 -5.58 1.22 -2.33
N PRO A 257 -4.35 1.55 -1.90
CA PRO A 257 -4.02 2.90 -1.47
C PRO A 257 -4.26 3.96 -2.56
N GLY A 258 -4.93 5.05 -2.20
CA GLY A 258 -5.21 6.15 -3.11
C GLY A 258 -6.48 6.01 -3.94
N TRP A 259 -7.15 4.85 -3.88
CA TRP A 259 -8.48 4.70 -4.47
C TRP A 259 -9.54 5.47 -3.68
N ASP A 260 -10.47 6.07 -4.41
CA ASP A 260 -11.65 6.78 -3.95
C ASP A 260 -12.89 6.08 -4.49
N SER A 261 -13.73 5.55 -3.61
CA SER A 261 -14.95 4.84 -3.99
C SER A 261 -15.96 5.72 -4.72
N ASP A 262 -15.89 7.03 -4.53
CA ASP A 262 -16.80 7.99 -5.15
C ASP A 262 -16.33 8.46 -6.54
N ASP A 263 -15.07 8.18 -6.89
CA ASP A 263 -14.51 8.45 -8.23
C ASP A 263 -14.13 7.13 -8.93
N PRO A 264 -14.95 6.67 -9.89
CA PRO A 264 -14.68 5.46 -10.66
C PRO A 264 -13.36 5.47 -11.44
N PHE A 265 -12.75 6.63 -11.67
CA PHE A 265 -11.48 6.78 -12.39
C PHE A 265 -10.27 6.85 -11.46
N SER A 266 -10.48 6.85 -10.13
CA SER A 266 -9.42 6.95 -9.15
C SER A 266 -8.63 5.65 -8.95
N ASP A 267 -9.08 4.52 -9.52
CA ASP A 267 -8.41 3.22 -9.38
C ASP A 267 -6.98 3.28 -9.97
N PRO A 268 -5.94 3.21 -9.11
CA PRO A 268 -4.57 3.31 -9.56
C PRO A 268 -4.11 2.08 -10.38
N ILE A 269 -4.72 0.90 -10.20
CA ILE A 269 -4.40 -0.29 -11.00
C ILE A 269 -4.93 -0.12 -12.42
N SER A 270 -6.17 0.36 -12.57
CA SER A 270 -6.74 0.69 -13.88
C SER A 270 -5.91 1.77 -14.58
N GLN A 271 -5.53 2.84 -13.89
CA GLN A 271 -4.65 3.87 -14.45
C GLN A 271 -3.28 3.31 -14.88
N SER A 272 -2.69 2.41 -14.08
CA SER A 272 -1.43 1.74 -14.44
C SER A 272 -1.58 0.89 -15.71
N ASN A 273 -2.69 0.18 -15.86
CA ASN A 273 -2.96 -0.63 -17.05
C ASN A 273 -3.15 0.25 -18.29
N ASP A 274 -3.92 1.33 -18.19
CA ASP A 274 -4.11 2.29 -19.30
C ASP A 274 -2.78 2.89 -19.77
N LEU A 275 -1.90 3.25 -18.83
CA LEU A 275 -0.55 3.73 -19.15
C LEU A 275 0.30 2.65 -19.82
N ARG A 276 0.23 1.41 -19.35
CA ARG A 276 0.95 0.28 -19.97
C ARG A 276 0.46 0.05 -21.40
N ASP A 277 -0.85 0.06 -21.62
CA ASP A 277 -1.47 -0.17 -22.93
C ASP A 277 -1.14 0.99 -23.89
N ALA A 278 -0.97 2.21 -23.37
CA ALA A 278 -0.40 3.35 -24.07
C ALA A 278 1.14 3.31 -24.22
N SER A 279 1.79 2.18 -23.93
CA SER A 279 3.25 1.98 -23.98
C SER A 279 4.08 2.90 -23.05
N ARG A 280 3.45 3.53 -22.05
CA ARG A 280 4.08 4.37 -21.02
C ARG A 280 4.52 3.53 -19.82
N HIS A 281 5.32 2.49 -20.09
CA HIS A 281 5.70 1.48 -19.09
C HIS A 281 6.35 2.04 -17.82
N GLN A 282 7.13 3.12 -17.92
CA GLN A 282 7.77 3.73 -16.74
C GLN A 282 6.76 4.40 -15.80
N ASP A 283 5.72 5.01 -16.35
CA ASP A 283 4.68 5.67 -15.57
C ASP A 283 3.77 4.64 -14.90
N ALA A 284 3.41 3.56 -15.62
CA ALA A 284 2.71 2.40 -15.06
C ALA A 284 3.49 1.79 -13.89
N LEU A 285 4.78 1.48 -14.09
CA LEU A 285 5.65 0.96 -13.04
C LEU A 285 5.75 1.88 -11.82
N LYS A 286 5.75 3.20 -12.05
CA LYS A 286 5.79 4.18 -10.96
C LYS A 286 4.55 4.06 -10.07
N ILE A 287 3.36 3.96 -10.65
CA ILE A 287 2.11 3.80 -9.88
C ILE A 287 2.19 2.54 -9.00
N LEU A 288 2.57 1.40 -9.58
CA LEU A 288 2.67 0.13 -8.84
C LEU A 288 3.71 0.19 -7.72
N MET A 289 4.85 0.83 -7.97
CA MET A 289 5.89 1.06 -6.95
C MET A 289 5.40 1.98 -5.82
N ASP A 290 4.65 3.03 -6.15
CA ASP A 290 4.09 3.95 -5.16
C ASP A 290 2.97 3.25 -4.33
N LEU A 291 2.21 2.32 -4.92
CA LEU A 291 1.26 1.45 -4.19
C LEU A 291 1.98 0.54 -3.19
N CYS A 292 3.04 -0.16 -3.60
CA CYS A 292 3.85 -0.99 -2.70
C CYS A 292 4.54 -0.16 -1.60
N GLU A 293 4.96 1.08 -1.89
CA GLU A 293 5.52 1.97 -0.87
C GLU A 293 4.48 2.41 0.15
N SER A 294 3.22 2.56 -0.26
CA SER A 294 2.13 2.91 0.65
C SER A 294 1.68 1.72 1.50
N ASP A 295 1.46 0.55 0.91
CA ASP A 295 1.11 -0.68 1.62
C ASP A 295 1.57 -1.91 0.83
N LEU A 296 2.51 -2.67 1.39
CA LEU A 296 2.99 -3.92 0.78
C LEU A 296 1.88 -4.97 0.63
N ARG A 297 0.78 -4.85 1.37
CA ARG A 297 -0.39 -5.74 1.28
C ARG A 297 -1.27 -5.46 0.06
N CYS A 298 -0.95 -4.45 -0.75
CA CYS A 298 -1.58 -4.27 -2.06
C CYS A 298 -1.15 -5.40 -3.01
N LEU A 299 -1.83 -6.54 -2.92
CA LEU A 299 -1.51 -7.74 -3.70
C LEU A 299 -1.60 -7.49 -5.21
N ASP A 300 -2.51 -6.61 -5.63
CA ASP A 300 -2.71 -6.33 -7.05
C ASP A 300 -1.50 -5.58 -7.63
N ALA A 301 -0.84 -4.73 -6.85
CA ALA A 301 0.42 -4.11 -7.26
C ALA A 301 1.50 -5.17 -7.54
N HIS A 302 1.62 -6.19 -6.67
CA HIS A 302 2.56 -7.31 -6.88
C HIS A 302 2.18 -8.16 -8.10
N ALA A 303 0.89 -8.45 -8.30
CA ALA A 303 0.42 -9.17 -9.47
C ALA A 303 0.77 -8.41 -10.77
N HIS A 304 0.50 -7.11 -10.82
CA HIS A 304 0.77 -6.29 -12.01
C HIS A 304 2.27 -6.04 -12.24
N LEU A 305 3.09 -5.91 -11.19
CA LEU A 305 4.55 -5.90 -11.33
C LEU A 305 5.07 -7.24 -11.89
N GLY A 306 4.52 -8.36 -11.42
CA GLY A 306 4.79 -9.69 -11.95
C GLY A 306 4.41 -9.82 -13.43
N ASN A 307 3.25 -9.32 -13.84
CA ASN A 307 2.80 -9.33 -15.23
C ASN A 307 3.81 -8.61 -16.14
N ILE A 308 4.24 -7.40 -15.77
CA ILE A 308 5.22 -6.61 -16.53
C ILE A 308 6.56 -7.33 -16.62
N ALA A 309 7.03 -7.93 -15.51
CA ALA A 309 8.27 -8.69 -15.50
C ALA A 309 8.17 -9.96 -16.36
N PHE A 310 7.02 -10.64 -16.36
CA PHE A 310 6.83 -11.94 -17.00
C PHE A 310 6.95 -11.88 -18.52
N GLU A 311 6.59 -10.76 -19.14
CA GLU A 311 6.82 -10.51 -20.57
C GLU A 311 8.30 -10.69 -20.95
N ARG A 312 9.22 -10.42 -20.03
CA ARG A 312 10.67 -10.43 -20.27
C ARG A 312 11.38 -11.63 -19.65
N SER A 313 11.03 -11.99 -18.41
CA SER A 313 11.79 -12.90 -17.56
C SER A 313 10.87 -13.57 -16.54
N ALA A 314 10.75 -14.89 -16.60
CA ALA A 314 9.99 -15.64 -15.61
C ALA A 314 10.72 -15.68 -14.26
N GLU A 315 12.05 -15.64 -14.28
CA GLU A 315 12.94 -15.58 -13.14
C GLU A 315 12.77 -14.30 -12.33
N ASP A 316 12.48 -13.18 -12.98
CA ASP A 316 12.17 -11.93 -12.30
C ASP A 316 10.71 -11.87 -11.83
N ALA A 317 9.78 -12.30 -12.69
CA ALA A 317 8.36 -12.25 -12.41
C ALA A 317 7.94 -13.12 -11.23
N ILE A 318 8.53 -14.32 -11.10
CA ILE A 318 8.19 -15.26 -10.03
C ILE A 318 8.36 -14.63 -8.65
N ARG A 319 9.32 -13.72 -8.48
CA ARG A 319 9.60 -13.07 -7.19
C ARG A 319 8.49 -12.10 -6.80
N HIS A 320 7.96 -11.32 -7.76
CA HIS A 320 6.82 -10.43 -7.50
C HIS A 320 5.56 -11.22 -7.14
N TYR A 321 5.26 -12.27 -7.90
CA TYR A 321 4.11 -13.12 -7.58
C TYR A 321 4.28 -13.82 -6.23
N ALA A 322 5.48 -14.33 -5.92
CA ALA A 322 5.75 -14.99 -4.65
C ALA A 322 5.53 -14.08 -3.45
N VAL A 323 5.94 -12.81 -3.52
CA VAL A 323 5.64 -11.82 -2.47
C VAL A 323 4.13 -11.68 -2.27
N GLY A 324 3.36 -11.52 -3.35
CA GLY A 324 1.90 -11.40 -3.25
C GLY A 324 1.21 -12.67 -2.75
N VAL A 325 1.67 -13.85 -3.18
CA VAL A 325 1.17 -15.14 -2.68
C VAL A 325 1.45 -15.27 -1.18
N ASP A 326 2.69 -15.09 -0.75
CA ASP A 326 3.07 -15.28 0.64
C ASP A 326 2.38 -14.27 1.58
N ILE A 327 2.16 -13.03 1.14
CA ILE A 327 1.36 -12.05 1.91
C ILE A 327 -0.10 -12.46 1.99
N GLY A 328 -0.69 -12.96 0.89
CA GLY A 328 -2.07 -13.46 0.91
C GLY A 328 -2.25 -14.68 1.82
N GLU A 329 -1.29 -15.61 1.78
CA GLU A 329 -1.29 -16.83 2.61
C GLU A 329 -1.20 -16.54 4.11
N LEU A 330 -0.59 -15.42 4.54
CA LEU A 330 -0.66 -14.96 5.95
C LEU A 330 -2.10 -14.85 6.47
N SER A 331 -3.05 -14.59 5.57
CA SER A 331 -4.46 -14.33 5.89
C SER A 331 -5.28 -15.61 5.97
N LEU A 332 -4.88 -16.65 5.22
CA LEU A 332 -5.60 -17.91 5.14
C LEU A 332 -5.29 -18.82 6.34
N GLY A 333 -4.04 -18.77 6.83
CA GLY A 333 -3.57 -19.62 7.91
C GLY A 333 -3.41 -21.09 7.50
N ASP A 334 -2.87 -21.89 8.42
CA ASP A 334 -2.60 -23.31 8.17
C ASP A 334 -3.90 -24.10 7.96
N GLY A 335 -4.00 -24.80 6.83
CA GLY A 335 -5.11 -25.73 6.57
C GLY A 335 -6.40 -25.06 6.10
N PHE A 336 -6.35 -23.85 5.54
CA PHE A 336 -7.51 -23.18 4.97
C PHE A 336 -8.28 -24.05 3.96
N ASP A 337 -9.54 -24.36 4.30
CA ASP A 337 -10.46 -25.24 3.57
C ASP A 337 -11.74 -24.48 3.10
N GLY A 338 -11.66 -23.16 3.02
CA GLY A 338 -12.70 -22.30 2.43
C GLY A 338 -12.48 -22.06 0.93
N VAL A 339 -13.40 -21.31 0.33
CA VAL A 339 -13.26 -20.80 -1.06
C VAL A 339 -13.03 -19.28 -1.07
N LEU A 340 -12.33 -18.84 -2.11
CA LEU A 340 -12.13 -17.46 -2.50
C LEU A 340 -12.64 -17.32 -3.93
N GLU A 341 -13.93 -17.05 -4.09
CA GLU A 341 -14.55 -16.97 -5.41
C GLU A 341 -14.04 -15.76 -6.19
N TRP A 342 -13.88 -15.91 -7.51
CA TRP A 342 -13.49 -14.81 -8.40
C TRP A 342 -14.51 -13.67 -8.47
N LEU A 343 -15.78 -13.98 -8.20
CA LEU A 343 -16.87 -13.00 -8.24
C LEU A 343 -16.82 -12.03 -7.04
N CYS A 344 -16.26 -12.45 -5.92
CA CYS A 344 -15.79 -11.55 -4.86
C CYS A 344 -14.55 -10.81 -5.38
N ILE A 345 -14.73 -9.53 -5.73
CA ILE A 345 -13.75 -8.76 -6.50
C ILE A 345 -12.42 -8.67 -5.75
N ASP A 346 -12.47 -8.59 -4.43
CA ASP A 346 -11.28 -8.37 -3.61
C ASP A 346 -10.43 -9.64 -3.43
N ASN A 347 -10.93 -10.81 -3.87
CA ASN A 347 -10.12 -12.04 -3.97
C ASN A 347 -9.21 -12.06 -5.19
N ARG A 348 -9.56 -11.31 -6.25
CA ARG A 348 -8.85 -11.38 -7.55
C ARG A 348 -7.37 -11.05 -7.45
N PRO A 349 -6.91 -10.06 -6.66
CA PRO A 349 -5.49 -9.79 -6.50
C PRO A 349 -4.68 -11.02 -6.06
N PHE A 350 -5.15 -11.73 -5.05
CA PHE A 350 -4.47 -12.95 -4.56
C PHE A 350 -4.51 -14.08 -5.61
N LEU A 351 -5.65 -14.30 -6.24
CA LEU A 351 -5.81 -15.31 -7.28
C LEU A 351 -4.96 -15.01 -8.52
N ARG A 352 -4.75 -13.74 -8.88
CA ARG A 352 -3.82 -13.32 -9.92
C ARG A 352 -2.37 -13.59 -9.54
N CYS A 353 -1.98 -13.33 -8.28
CA CYS A 353 -0.65 -13.68 -7.78
C CYS A 353 -0.39 -15.19 -7.88
N LEU A 354 -1.33 -16.03 -7.41
CA LEU A 354 -1.24 -17.50 -7.51
C LEU A 354 -1.10 -17.96 -8.96
N HIS A 355 -1.96 -17.44 -9.85
CA HIS A 355 -1.94 -17.80 -11.26
C HIS A 355 -0.59 -17.45 -11.92
N GLY A 356 -0.14 -16.21 -11.75
CA GLY A 356 1.14 -15.75 -12.28
C GLY A 356 2.33 -16.54 -11.72
N TYR A 357 2.30 -16.88 -10.43
CA TYR A 357 3.30 -17.73 -9.80
C TYR A 357 3.35 -19.13 -10.43
N GLY A 358 2.18 -19.76 -10.61
CA GLY A 358 2.05 -21.07 -11.28
C GLY A 358 2.56 -21.04 -12.72
N LEU A 359 2.24 -20.00 -13.49
CA LEU A 359 2.74 -19.81 -14.85
C LEU A 359 4.27 -19.65 -14.89
N CYS A 360 4.84 -18.89 -13.95
CA CYS A 360 6.29 -18.77 -13.83
C CYS A 360 6.94 -20.12 -13.53
N LEU A 361 6.42 -20.88 -12.58
CA LEU A 361 6.92 -22.22 -12.26
C LEU A 361 6.89 -23.13 -13.49
N TRP A 362 5.80 -23.14 -14.24
CA TRP A 362 5.68 -23.97 -15.44
C TRP A 362 6.68 -23.55 -16.52
N ARG A 363 6.78 -22.25 -16.81
CA ARG A 363 7.74 -21.72 -17.79
C ARG A 363 9.19 -22.04 -17.40
N LEU A 364 9.51 -21.98 -16.11
CA LEU A 364 10.81 -22.37 -15.51
C LEU A 364 10.99 -23.89 -15.37
N ARG A 365 10.11 -24.70 -15.97
CA ARG A 365 10.14 -26.19 -15.96
C ARG A 365 10.00 -26.82 -14.57
N ARG A 366 9.50 -26.08 -13.58
CA ARG A 366 9.14 -26.57 -12.24
C ARG A 366 7.71 -27.12 -12.24
N THR A 367 7.46 -28.10 -13.12
CA THR A 367 6.12 -28.60 -13.44
C THR A 367 5.36 -29.16 -12.23
N LYS A 368 6.04 -29.90 -11.36
CA LYS A 368 5.43 -30.46 -10.15
C LYS A 368 4.85 -29.37 -9.24
N GLU A 369 5.59 -28.28 -9.05
CA GLU A 369 5.18 -27.15 -8.22
C GLU A 369 4.07 -26.35 -8.90
N ALA A 370 4.18 -26.12 -10.21
CA ALA A 370 3.11 -25.48 -10.98
C ALA A 370 1.78 -26.23 -10.85
N LYS A 371 1.79 -27.57 -10.94
CA LYS A 371 0.59 -28.39 -10.72
C LYS A 371 0.02 -28.23 -9.32
N GLN A 372 0.85 -28.12 -8.30
CA GLN A 372 0.36 -27.90 -6.93
C GLN A 372 -0.37 -26.56 -6.82
N VAL A 373 0.19 -25.51 -7.42
CA VAL A 373 -0.42 -24.18 -7.45
C VAL A 373 -1.75 -24.19 -8.22
N PHE A 374 -1.79 -24.75 -9.43
CA PHE A 374 -3.03 -24.80 -10.22
C PHE A 374 -4.11 -25.68 -9.59
N ASN A 375 -3.73 -26.80 -8.96
CA ASN A 375 -4.69 -27.58 -8.16
C ASN A 375 -5.21 -26.73 -6.99
N ARG A 376 -4.33 -26.04 -6.25
CA ARG A 376 -4.75 -25.15 -5.15
C ARG A 376 -5.70 -24.06 -5.64
N MET A 377 -5.48 -23.49 -6.82
CA MET A 377 -6.40 -22.53 -7.43
C MET A 377 -7.79 -23.13 -7.68
N LEU A 378 -7.91 -24.36 -8.18
CA LEU A 378 -9.20 -25.02 -8.36
C LEU A 378 -9.93 -25.28 -7.03
N TRP A 379 -9.19 -25.50 -5.94
CA TRP A 379 -9.79 -25.65 -4.61
C TRP A 379 -10.25 -24.31 -4.01
N LEU A 380 -9.49 -23.24 -4.25
CA LEU A 380 -9.83 -21.89 -3.79
C LEU A 380 -10.94 -21.26 -4.62
N ASN A 381 -10.88 -21.34 -5.95
CA ASN A 381 -11.87 -20.81 -6.88
C ASN A 381 -12.36 -21.89 -7.85
N PRO A 382 -13.29 -22.78 -7.42
CA PRO A 382 -13.74 -23.91 -8.23
C PRO A 382 -14.42 -23.58 -9.56
N SER A 383 -15.00 -22.38 -9.66
CA SER A 383 -15.57 -21.86 -10.92
C SER A 383 -14.50 -21.65 -12.00
N ASP A 384 -13.22 -21.71 -11.62
CA ASP A 384 -12.05 -21.73 -12.50
C ASP A 384 -12.05 -20.62 -13.55
N ASN A 385 -12.40 -19.41 -13.13
CA ASN A 385 -12.50 -18.23 -14.01
C ASN A 385 -11.17 -17.88 -14.71
N GLN A 386 -10.04 -18.37 -14.19
CA GLN A 386 -8.70 -18.16 -14.76
C GLN A 386 -8.23 -19.33 -15.63
N GLY A 387 -8.99 -20.41 -15.73
CA GLY A 387 -8.69 -21.55 -16.62
C GLY A 387 -7.53 -22.43 -16.16
N ALA A 388 -7.29 -22.54 -14.85
CA ALA A 388 -6.25 -23.39 -14.27
C ALA A 388 -6.41 -24.88 -14.66
N ARG A 389 -7.64 -25.36 -14.92
CA ARG A 389 -7.86 -26.74 -15.37
C ARG A 389 -7.22 -27.04 -16.74
N PHE A 390 -7.23 -26.07 -17.65
CA PHE A 390 -6.61 -26.21 -18.97
C PHE A 390 -5.08 -26.26 -18.85
N LEU A 391 -4.51 -25.44 -17.95
CA LEU A 391 -3.07 -25.45 -17.66
C LEU A 391 -2.63 -26.78 -17.04
N LEU A 392 -3.43 -27.35 -16.13
CA LEU A 392 -3.17 -28.69 -15.58
C LEU A 392 -3.19 -29.76 -16.66
N HIS A 393 -4.19 -29.75 -17.52
CA HIS A 393 -4.29 -30.68 -18.65
C HIS A 393 -3.06 -30.60 -19.56
N ASP A 394 -2.61 -29.40 -19.93
CA ASP A 394 -1.43 -29.22 -20.77
C ASP A 394 -0.17 -29.76 -20.11
N ILE A 395 0.05 -29.47 -18.82
CA ILE A 395 1.18 -30.03 -18.07
C ILE A 395 1.11 -31.56 -18.01
N ASP A 396 -0.07 -32.13 -17.79
CA ASP A 396 -0.29 -33.58 -17.74
C ASP A 396 -0.06 -34.28 -19.07
N SER A 397 -0.36 -33.60 -20.17
CA SER A 397 -0.03 -34.06 -21.52
C SER A 397 1.45 -33.90 -21.89
N GLY A 398 2.26 -33.33 -20.99
CA GLY A 398 3.70 -33.14 -21.18
C GLY A 398 4.07 -31.91 -22.02
N ARG A 399 3.11 -31.02 -22.31
CA ARG A 399 3.38 -29.78 -23.05
C ARG A 399 4.21 -28.82 -22.21
N SER A 400 5.12 -28.14 -22.88
CA SER A 400 5.79 -26.96 -22.35
C SER A 400 4.88 -25.73 -22.38
N TRP A 401 5.22 -24.74 -21.56
CA TRP A 401 4.51 -23.46 -21.55
C TRP A 401 4.56 -22.77 -22.94
N GLU A 402 5.68 -22.86 -23.66
CA GLU A 402 5.81 -22.26 -24.99
C GLU A 402 4.92 -22.93 -26.04
N GLU A 403 4.73 -24.25 -25.96
CA GLU A 403 3.84 -24.99 -26.88
C GLU A 403 2.38 -24.63 -26.63
N SER A 404 1.97 -24.56 -25.36
CA SER A 404 0.61 -24.19 -24.94
C SER A 404 0.21 -22.77 -25.37
N ARG A 405 1.16 -21.82 -25.42
CA ARG A 405 0.86 -20.41 -25.78
C ARG A 405 0.66 -20.15 -27.28
N ASN A 406 1.11 -21.06 -28.14
CA ASN A 406 1.12 -20.84 -29.60
C ASN A 406 -0.10 -21.46 -30.32
N GLU A 407 -1.04 -22.01 -29.56
CA GLU A 407 -2.39 -22.44 -30.00
C GLU A 407 -3.43 -21.47 -29.44
#